data_AF-A0A5C4K437-F1
#
_entry.id   AF-A0A5C4K437-F1
#
_cell.length_a   1.000
_cell.length_b   1.000
_cell.length_c   1.000
_cell.angle_alpha   90.00
_cell.angle_beta   90.00
_cell.angle_gamma   90.00
#
_symmetry.space_group_name_H-M   'P 1'
#
loop_
_entity.id
_entity.type
_entity.pdbx_description
1 polymer ?
#
loop_
_entity_poly.entity_id
_entity_poly.type
_entity_poly.pdbx_seq_one_letter_code
_entity_poly.pdbx_strand_id
1 'polypeptide(L)'
;MRSLSSRGRQAVLGFSTVLLAAGLLTGCGTADTGLRREAARQLQARVLEVTQASSQNNPVAALKALEGLEAELEAAQADGRISEERRRSITTIATAVRADLNEAIAAQKAAADKAAEEERIAKESAAAQASAPAVETPAPAPAPAPEGSNSKRDNAGKGKGN
;
A
#
# COMPACT_ATOMS: atom_id res chain seq x y z
N MET A 1 -19.39 9.50 -59.89
CA MET A 1 -20.03 9.38 -58.55
C MET A 1 -18.97 8.93 -57.56
N ARG A 2 -19.02 9.48 -56.34
CA ARG A 2 -18.17 9.32 -55.12
C ARG A 2 -17.49 7.93 -55.01
N SER A 3 -16.30 7.74 -54.47
CA SER A 3 -15.77 8.27 -53.21
C SER A 3 -14.27 7.98 -53.07
N LEU A 4 -13.69 8.64 -52.07
CA LEU A 4 -12.31 8.99 -51.82
C LEU A 4 -11.36 7.82 -51.53
N SER A 5 -10.17 7.94 -52.13
CA SER A 5 -8.95 7.33 -51.66
C SER A 5 -8.35 8.12 -50.48
N SER A 6 -8.03 7.39 -49.43
CA SER A 6 -6.78 7.50 -48.67
C SER A 6 -6.66 8.46 -47.47
N ARG A 7 -6.06 7.87 -46.43
CA ARG A 7 -5.09 8.41 -45.44
C ARG A 7 -5.61 8.90 -44.08
N GLY A 8 -5.19 8.14 -43.06
CA GLY A 8 -5.16 8.47 -41.63
C GLY A 8 -6.46 8.08 -40.92
N ARG A 9 -6.55 7.05 -40.06
CA ARG A 9 -5.57 6.52 -39.10
C ARG A 9 -4.84 7.66 -38.38
N GLN A 10 -5.59 8.49 -37.65
CA GLN A 10 -5.13 9.09 -36.38
C GLN A 10 -6.31 9.74 -35.64
N ALA A 11 -6.54 9.22 -34.43
CA ALA A 11 -7.14 9.84 -33.24
C ALA A 11 -8.38 10.74 -33.40
N VAL A 12 -9.57 10.20 -33.09
CA VAL A 12 -10.63 10.98 -32.44
C VAL A 12 -11.18 10.16 -31.27
N LEU A 13 -10.48 10.26 -30.14
CA LEU A 13 -10.98 9.89 -28.82
C LEU A 13 -11.15 11.18 -28.03
N GLY A 14 -12.38 11.40 -27.55
CA GLY A 14 -12.67 12.25 -26.39
C GLY A 14 -12.86 13.73 -26.69
N PHE A 15 -14.05 14.26 -26.41
CA PHE A 15 -14.25 15.30 -25.40
C PHE A 15 -15.76 15.59 -25.25
N SER A 16 -16.49 14.65 -24.65
CA SER A 16 -17.79 14.93 -24.04
C SER A 16 -17.55 15.35 -22.59
N THR A 17 -17.27 16.64 -22.33
CA THR A 17 -17.37 17.27 -20.98
C THR A 17 -17.04 18.77 -21.04
N VAL A 18 -17.93 19.62 -21.58
CA VAL A 18 -17.81 21.10 -21.39
C VAL A 18 -19.14 21.73 -20.97
N LEU A 19 -19.90 21.07 -20.09
CA LEU A 19 -21.14 21.63 -19.54
C LEU A 19 -21.20 21.67 -18.00
N LEU A 20 -20.03 21.65 -17.33
CA LEU A 20 -19.93 21.75 -15.86
C LEU A 20 -19.14 22.97 -15.35
N ALA A 21 -18.78 23.92 -16.23
CA ALA A 21 -17.95 25.07 -15.85
C ALA A 21 -18.73 26.36 -15.49
N ALA A 22 -20.05 26.41 -15.71
CA ALA A 22 -20.84 27.63 -15.44
C ALA A 22 -21.31 27.75 -13.97
N GLY A 23 -21.24 26.69 -13.17
CA GLY A 23 -21.71 26.69 -11.77
C GLY A 23 -20.67 27.11 -10.72
N LEU A 24 -19.38 27.21 -11.09
CA LEU A 24 -18.30 27.47 -10.13
C LEU A 24 -17.98 28.96 -9.96
N LEU A 25 -18.41 29.82 -10.89
CA LEU A 25 -18.12 31.26 -10.82
C LEU A 25 -19.16 32.10 -10.05
N THR A 26 -20.33 31.53 -9.73
CA THR A 26 -21.33 32.22 -8.87
C THR A 26 -20.98 32.11 -7.38
N GLY A 27 -19.96 31.34 -7.00
CA GLY A 27 -19.52 31.13 -5.61
C GLY A 27 -18.48 32.11 -5.07
N CYS A 28 -17.93 33.02 -5.89
CA CYS A 28 -16.97 34.04 -5.45
C CYS A 28 -17.57 35.46 -5.34
N GLY A 29 -18.85 35.62 -5.67
CA GLY A 29 -19.59 36.88 -5.50
C GLY A 29 -20.43 36.84 -4.23
N THR A 30 -20.58 37.99 -3.57
CA THR A 30 -21.32 38.23 -2.32
C THR A 30 -22.82 37.93 -2.43
N ALA A 31 -23.18 36.66 -2.63
CA ALA A 31 -24.49 36.17 -2.24
C ALA A 31 -24.54 36.11 -0.72
N ASP A 32 -25.72 36.25 -0.12
CA ASP A 32 -25.91 36.01 1.31
C ASP A 32 -25.64 34.52 1.59
N THR A 33 -24.37 34.20 1.87
CA THR A 33 -23.92 32.81 2.03
C THR A 33 -24.26 32.25 3.41
N GLY A 34 -24.94 33.02 4.28
CA GLY A 34 -25.06 32.70 5.70
C GLY A 34 -23.70 32.51 6.37
N LEU A 35 -22.68 33.25 5.91
CA LEU A 35 -21.28 33.05 6.29
C LEU A 35 -20.56 34.41 6.30
N ARG A 36 -20.09 34.84 7.47
CA ARG A 36 -19.28 36.07 7.57
C ARG A 36 -17.89 35.83 6.97
N ARG A 37 -17.31 36.89 6.38
CA ARG A 37 -16.00 36.82 5.70
C ARG A 37 -14.88 36.28 6.58
N GLU A 38 -14.85 36.66 7.85
CA GLU A 38 -13.82 36.21 8.79
C GLU A 38 -13.96 34.73 9.15
N ALA A 39 -15.19 34.27 9.43
CA ALA A 39 -15.46 32.85 9.61
C ALA A 39 -15.10 32.04 8.34
N ALA A 40 -15.38 32.58 7.15
CA ALA A 40 -14.99 31.93 5.89
C ALA A 40 -13.46 31.74 5.79
N ARG A 41 -12.66 32.75 6.15
CA ARG A 41 -11.19 32.65 6.16
C ARG A 41 -10.69 31.63 7.17
N GLN A 42 -11.29 31.59 8.35
CA GLN A 42 -10.92 30.67 9.41
C GLN A 42 -11.22 29.21 9.02
N LEU A 43 -12.41 28.96 8.45
CA LEU A 43 -12.78 27.64 7.94
C LEU A 43 -11.89 27.21 6.76
N GLN A 44 -11.53 28.13 5.86
CA GLN A 44 -10.57 27.85 4.79
C GLN A 44 -9.21 27.40 5.34
N ALA A 45 -8.69 28.08 6.36
CA ALA A 45 -7.43 27.69 7.00
C ALA A 45 -7.50 26.27 7.60
N ARG A 46 -8.61 25.94 8.28
CA ARG A 46 -8.84 24.59 8.82
C ARG A 46 -8.93 23.50 7.76
N VAL A 47 -9.61 23.77 6.64
CA VAL A 47 -9.67 22.82 5.51
C VAL A 47 -8.27 22.58 4.91
N LEU A 48 -7.42 23.61 4.87
CA LEU A 48 -6.02 23.45 4.47
C LEU A 48 -5.24 22.57 5.44
N GLU A 49 -5.45 22.69 6.75
CA GLU A 49 -4.82 21.81 7.76
C GLU A 49 -5.20 20.34 7.53
N VAL A 50 -6.50 20.06 7.31
CA VAL A 50 -6.99 18.71 6.99
C VAL A 50 -6.35 18.18 5.72
N THR A 51 -6.33 18.99 4.65
CA THR A 51 -5.76 18.60 3.35
C THR A 51 -4.26 18.34 3.44
N GLN A 52 -3.54 19.18 4.18
CA GLN A 52 -2.11 19.05 4.39
C GLN A 52 -1.79 17.75 5.13
N ALA A 53 -2.52 17.43 6.20
CA ALA A 53 -2.36 16.18 6.93
C ALA A 53 -2.68 14.95 6.05
N SER A 54 -3.75 15.02 5.24
CA SER A 54 -4.08 13.97 4.28
C SER A 54 -3.00 13.77 3.21
N SER A 55 -2.41 14.87 2.70
CA SER A 55 -1.33 14.80 1.69
C SER A 55 -0.06 14.13 2.21
N GLN A 56 0.16 14.17 3.52
CA GLN A 56 1.28 13.51 4.20
C GLN A 56 0.97 12.03 4.53
N ASN A 57 -0.12 11.48 3.98
CA ASN A 57 -0.59 10.12 4.25
C ASN A 57 -0.81 9.85 5.76
N ASN A 58 -1.19 10.88 6.52
CA ASN A 58 -1.40 10.81 7.96
C ASN A 58 -2.90 11.01 8.30
N PRO A 59 -3.73 9.97 8.17
CA PRO A 59 -5.17 10.08 8.35
C PRO A 59 -5.55 10.34 9.83
N VAL A 60 -4.70 9.97 10.79
CA VAL A 60 -4.89 10.29 12.21
C VAL A 60 -4.74 11.80 12.47
N ALA A 61 -3.72 12.43 11.88
CA ALA A 61 -3.56 13.88 11.96
C ALA A 61 -4.67 14.62 11.21
N ALA A 62 -5.11 14.10 10.06
CA ALA A 62 -6.23 14.67 9.31
C ALA A 62 -7.54 14.59 10.10
N LEU A 63 -7.78 13.48 10.82
CA LEU A 63 -8.95 13.33 11.68
C LEU A 63 -8.95 14.35 12.81
N LYS A 64 -7.80 14.57 13.46
CA LYS A 64 -7.66 15.60 14.50
C LYS A 64 -7.86 17.02 13.96
N ALA A 65 -7.35 17.32 12.76
CA ALA A 65 -7.60 18.60 12.12
C ALA A 65 -9.09 18.80 11.78
N LEU A 66 -9.78 17.72 11.39
CA LEU A 66 -11.23 17.74 11.12
C LEU A 66 -12.04 18.01 12.39
N GLU A 67 -11.67 17.42 13.53
CA GLU A 67 -12.28 17.75 14.83
C GLU A 67 -12.11 19.24 15.18
N GLY A 68 -10.94 19.81 14.88
CA GLY A 68 -10.69 21.25 15.03
C GLY A 68 -11.56 22.12 14.12
N LEU A 69 -11.79 21.69 12.87
CA LEU A 69 -12.73 22.36 11.95
C LEU A 69 -14.16 22.37 12.50
N GLU A 70 -14.63 21.24 13.01
CA GLU A 70 -15.98 21.12 13.57
C GLU A 70 -16.19 21.95 14.84
N ALA A 71 -15.20 21.97 15.73
CA ALA A 71 -15.24 22.84 16.91
C ALA A 71 -15.35 24.32 16.50
N GLU A 72 -14.62 24.73 15.46
CA GLU A 72 -14.68 26.09 14.93
C GLU A 72 -16.02 26.41 14.26
N LEU A 73 -16.65 25.43 13.61
CA LEU A 73 -18.00 25.57 13.04
C LEU A 73 -19.04 25.80 14.13
N GLU A 74 -19.01 25.01 15.20
CA GLU A 74 -19.92 25.19 16.34
C GLU A 74 -19.70 26.55 17.02
N ALA A 75 -18.45 26.95 17.24
CA ALA A 75 -18.13 28.28 17.80
C ALA A 75 -18.61 29.42 16.89
N ALA A 76 -18.36 29.33 15.58
CA ALA A 76 -18.81 30.34 14.62
C ALA A 76 -20.34 30.41 14.52
N GLN A 77 -21.06 29.31 14.74
CA GLN A 77 -22.51 29.31 14.80
C GLN A 77 -23.00 30.00 16.08
N ALA A 78 -22.42 29.66 17.23
CA ALA A 78 -22.78 30.25 18.51
C ALA A 78 -22.61 31.79 18.50
N ASP A 79 -21.59 32.27 17.80
CA ASP A 79 -21.32 33.71 17.60
C ASP A 79 -22.21 34.38 16.53
N GLY A 80 -23.10 33.63 15.86
CA GLY A 80 -23.91 34.13 14.75
C GLY A 80 -23.08 34.55 13.52
N ARG A 81 -21.87 33.98 13.37
CA ARG A 81 -20.99 34.19 12.22
C ARG A 81 -21.31 33.24 11.05
N ILE A 82 -21.99 32.13 11.33
CA ILE A 82 -22.58 31.23 10.33
C ILE A 82 -24.05 30.94 10.65
N SER A 83 -24.86 30.68 9.61
CA SER A 83 -26.25 30.25 9.79
C SER A 83 -26.36 28.78 10.18
N GLU A 84 -27.44 28.42 10.87
CA GLU A 84 -27.79 27.02 11.20
C GLU A 84 -27.77 26.09 9.98
N GLU A 85 -28.41 26.53 8.90
CA GLU A 85 -28.48 25.76 7.65
C GLU A 85 -27.09 25.51 7.08
N ARG A 86 -26.22 26.53 7.12
CA ARG A 86 -24.85 26.40 6.66
C ARG A 86 -24.06 25.45 7.54
N ARG A 87 -24.18 25.55 8.87
CA ARG A 87 -23.52 24.61 9.81
C ARG A 87 -23.93 23.18 9.48
N ARG A 88 -25.23 22.91 9.39
CA ARG A 88 -25.77 21.58 9.11
C ARG A 88 -25.22 21.00 7.80
N SER A 89 -25.22 21.80 6.72
CA SER A 89 -24.66 21.39 5.44
C SER A 89 -23.19 21.00 5.54
N ILE A 90 -22.37 21.79 6.23
CA ILE A 90 -20.94 21.50 6.39
C ILE A 90 -20.73 20.27 7.31
N THR A 91 -21.48 20.14 8.40
CA THR A 91 -21.40 18.98 9.31
C THR A 91 -21.73 17.66 8.60
N THR A 92 -22.69 17.66 7.68
CA THR A 92 -22.98 16.46 6.85
C THR A 92 -21.76 16.05 6.03
N ILE A 93 -21.08 17.00 5.40
CA ILE A 93 -19.87 16.72 4.62
C ILE A 93 -18.74 16.26 5.56
N ALA A 94 -18.53 16.93 6.69
CA ALA A 94 -17.52 16.57 7.68
C ALA A 94 -17.73 15.14 8.22
N THR A 95 -18.98 14.72 8.40
CA THR A 95 -19.32 13.35 8.81
C THR A 95 -18.89 12.32 7.76
N ALA A 96 -19.10 12.60 6.47
CA ALA A 96 -18.63 11.72 5.40
C ALA A 96 -17.09 11.64 5.38
N VAL A 97 -16.39 12.78 5.48
CA VAL A 97 -14.92 12.82 5.53
C VAL A 97 -14.37 12.06 6.74
N ARG A 98 -15.03 12.16 7.90
CA ARG A 98 -14.66 11.38 9.09
C ARG A 98 -14.76 9.88 8.81
N ALA A 99 -15.81 9.42 8.13
CA ALA A 99 -15.97 8.02 7.78
C ALA A 99 -14.81 7.57 6.87
N ASP A 100 -14.51 8.33 5.82
CA ASP A 100 -13.40 8.05 4.89
C ASP A 100 -12.04 7.98 5.60
N LEU A 101 -11.77 8.91 6.53
CA LEU A 101 -10.53 8.93 7.30
C LEU A 101 -10.41 7.72 8.22
N ASN A 102 -11.50 7.29 8.86
CA ASN A 102 -11.50 6.09 9.69
C ASN A 102 -11.26 4.81 8.86
N GLU A 103 -11.84 4.73 7.66
CA GLU A 103 -11.55 3.64 6.72
C GLU A 103 -10.08 3.64 6.31
N ALA A 104 -9.50 4.81 6.02
CA ALA A 104 -8.08 4.94 5.70
C ALA A 104 -7.19 4.49 6.87
N ILE A 105 -7.52 4.85 8.12
CA ILE A 105 -6.80 4.39 9.32
C ILE A 105 -6.87 2.86 9.44
N ALA A 106 -8.06 2.27 9.27
CA ALA A 106 -8.25 0.83 9.34
C ALA A 106 -7.46 0.10 8.24
N ALA A 107 -7.46 0.63 7.01
CA ALA A 107 -6.70 0.08 5.89
C ALA A 107 -5.19 0.13 6.14
N GLN A 108 -4.66 1.26 6.65
CA GLN A 108 -3.24 1.38 7.01
C GLN A 108 -2.84 0.38 8.09
N LYS A 109 -3.67 0.21 9.13
CA LYS A 109 -3.43 -0.79 10.17
C LYS A 109 -3.40 -2.20 9.60
N ALA A 110 -4.39 -2.57 8.78
CA ALA A 110 -4.43 -3.88 8.15
C ALA A 110 -3.23 -4.15 7.23
N ALA A 111 -2.74 -3.13 6.51
CA ALA A 111 -1.54 -3.25 5.70
C ALA A 111 -0.27 -3.46 6.56
N ALA A 112 -0.15 -2.72 7.67
CA ALA A 112 0.95 -2.88 8.61
C ALA A 112 0.96 -4.28 9.26
N ASP A 113 -0.21 -4.78 9.66
CA ASP A 113 -0.35 -6.11 10.26
C ASP A 113 0.04 -7.22 9.25
N LYS A 114 -0.36 -7.09 7.98
CA LYS A 114 0.05 -8.02 6.91
C LYS A 114 1.56 -8.00 6.68
N ALA A 115 2.17 -6.82 6.58
CA ALA A 115 3.61 -6.69 6.40
C ALA A 115 4.39 -7.32 7.57
N ALA A 116 3.92 -7.11 8.81
CA ALA A 116 4.53 -7.71 10.00
C ALA A 116 4.45 -9.24 9.99
N GLU A 117 3.36 -9.82 9.50
CA GLU A 117 3.20 -11.28 9.38
C GLU A 117 4.09 -11.87 8.28
N GLU A 118 4.14 -11.22 7.10
CA GLU A 118 5.03 -11.62 6.00
C GLU A 118 6.50 -11.60 6.44
N GLU A 119 6.91 -10.58 7.21
CA GLU A 119 8.24 -10.54 7.81
C GLU A 119 8.50 -11.69 8.80
N ARG A 120 7.52 -12.11 9.59
CA ARG A 120 7.66 -13.24 10.52
C ARG A 120 7.86 -14.54 9.76
N ILE A 121 7.03 -14.80 8.76
CA ILE A 121 7.12 -16.01 7.92
C ILE A 121 8.47 -16.05 7.18
N ALA A 122 8.95 -14.91 6.69
CA ALA A 122 10.26 -14.82 6.03
C ALA A 122 11.41 -15.13 7.01
N LYS A 123 11.37 -14.59 8.24
CA LYS A 123 12.37 -14.86 9.29
C LYS A 123 12.38 -16.34 9.70
N GLU A 124 11.21 -16.95 9.86
CA GLU A 124 11.09 -18.38 10.18
C GLU A 124 11.62 -19.27 9.05
N SER A 125 11.27 -18.95 7.80
CA SER A 125 11.76 -19.67 6.61
C SER A 125 13.28 -19.59 6.47
N ALA A 126 13.87 -18.42 6.77
CA ALA A 126 15.32 -18.24 6.76
C ALA A 126 16.01 -19.05 7.87
N ALA A 127 15.42 -19.10 9.07
CA ALA A 127 15.94 -19.90 10.18
C ALA A 127 15.87 -21.42 9.90
N ALA A 128 14.80 -21.88 9.25
CA ALA A 128 14.65 -23.27 8.82
C ALA A 128 15.70 -23.68 7.77
N GLN A 129 16.01 -22.79 6.80
CA GLN A 129 17.04 -23.04 5.78
C GLN A 129 18.46 -23.07 6.37
N ALA A 130 18.75 -22.24 7.37
CA ALA A 130 20.05 -22.22 8.05
C ALA A 130 20.30 -23.47 8.91
N SER A 131 19.24 -24.18 9.30
CA SER A 131 19.29 -25.35 10.19
C SER A 131 19.18 -26.68 9.44
N ALA A 132 19.12 -26.66 8.10
CA ALA A 132 19.07 -27.88 7.30
C ALA A 132 20.40 -28.65 7.46
N PRO A 133 20.39 -29.91 7.94
CA PRO A 133 21.60 -30.70 8.09
C PRO A 133 22.25 -30.90 6.71
N ALA A 134 23.57 -30.72 6.64
CA ALA A 134 24.34 -31.11 5.48
C ALA A 134 24.04 -32.58 5.19
N VAL A 135 23.42 -32.86 4.05
CA VAL A 135 23.25 -34.23 3.57
C VAL A 135 24.67 -34.75 3.36
N GLU A 136 25.13 -35.60 4.28
CA GLU A 136 26.35 -36.38 4.08
C GLU A 136 26.13 -37.21 2.81
N THR A 137 26.77 -36.80 1.71
CA THR A 137 26.96 -37.65 0.54
C THR A 137 27.50 -38.99 1.02
N PRO A 138 26.79 -40.12 0.79
CA PRO A 138 27.27 -41.42 1.21
C PRO A 138 28.66 -41.66 0.61
N ALA A 139 29.64 -41.92 1.48
CA ALA A 139 30.98 -42.30 1.05
C ALA A 139 30.89 -43.50 0.10
N PRO A 140 31.58 -43.50 -1.05
CA PRO A 140 31.59 -44.65 -1.94
C PRO A 140 32.11 -45.88 -1.19
N ALA A 141 31.34 -46.97 -1.26
CA ALA A 141 31.67 -48.23 -0.59
C ALA A 141 33.06 -48.73 -1.05
N PRO A 142 33.93 -49.17 -0.12
CA PRO A 142 35.22 -49.75 -0.50
C PRO A 142 35.02 -51.05 -1.28
N ALA A 143 35.77 -51.20 -2.38
CA ALA A 143 35.82 -52.41 -3.18
C ALA A 143 36.25 -53.63 -2.34
N PRO A 144 35.74 -54.84 -2.65
CA PRO A 144 36.08 -56.05 -1.89
C PRO A 144 37.58 -56.40 -2.04
N ALA A 145 38.21 -56.74 -0.91
CA ALA A 145 39.58 -57.21 -0.84
C ALA A 145 39.73 -58.64 -1.40
N PRO A 146 40.86 -59.00 -2.00
CA PRO A 146 41.09 -60.35 -2.53
C PRO A 146 41.27 -61.37 -1.38
N GLU A 147 40.53 -62.47 -1.44
CA GLU A 147 40.68 -63.62 -0.55
C GLU A 147 42.02 -64.31 -0.78
N GLY A 148 42.87 -64.33 0.26
CA GLY A 148 44.08 -65.13 0.29
C GLY A 148 43.75 -66.62 0.47
N SER A 149 43.97 -67.41 -0.57
CA SER A 149 43.90 -68.87 -0.51
C SER A 149 45.27 -69.45 -0.14
N ASN A 150 45.33 -69.99 1.08
CA ASN A 150 46.36 -70.92 1.51
C ASN A 150 46.32 -72.18 0.62
N SER A 151 47.41 -72.49 -0.08
CA SER A 151 47.62 -73.80 -0.68
C SER A 151 48.88 -74.45 -0.12
N LYS A 152 48.61 -75.63 0.45
CA LYS A 152 49.47 -76.56 1.15
C LYS A 152 50.43 -77.26 0.17
N ARG A 153 51.66 -77.49 0.66
CA ARG A 153 52.64 -78.56 0.34
C ARG A 153 52.29 -79.52 -0.82
N ASP A 154 53.24 -79.75 -1.73
CA ASP A 154 53.89 -81.06 -1.93
C ASP A 154 55.08 -81.01 -2.92
N ASN A 155 55.79 -82.14 -2.97
CA ASN A 155 57.22 -82.38 -3.19
C ASN A 155 57.71 -82.48 -4.66
N ALA A 156 59.04 -82.62 -4.78
CA ALA A 156 59.83 -83.27 -5.84
C ALA A 156 60.34 -82.43 -7.04
N GLY A 157 61.67 -82.34 -7.19
CA GLY A 157 62.28 -81.75 -8.38
C GLY A 157 63.82 -81.58 -8.37
N LYS A 158 64.52 -82.71 -8.34
CA LYS A 158 65.96 -82.95 -8.63
C LYS A 158 66.63 -81.98 -9.63
N GLY A 159 67.84 -81.49 -9.34
CA GLY A 159 68.69 -80.83 -10.34
C GLY A 159 70.04 -80.34 -9.79
N LYS A 160 71.10 -81.11 -10.05
CA LYS A 160 72.50 -80.86 -9.68
C LYS A 160 73.25 -80.33 -10.92
N GLY A 161 74.14 -79.36 -10.73
CA GLY A 161 75.20 -79.03 -11.70
C GLY A 161 75.34 -77.52 -11.98
N ASN A 162 76.52 -76.92 -12.11
CA ASN A 162 77.92 -77.36 -12.00
C ASN A 162 78.71 -76.17 -11.45
#